data_AF-A0A2V8GP75-F1
#
_entry.id   AF-A0A2V8GP75-F1
#
_cell.length_a   1.000
_cell.length_b   1.000
_cell.length_c   1.000
_cell.angle_alpha   90.00
_cell.angle_beta   90.00
_cell.angle_gamma   90.00
#
_symmetry.space_group_name_H-M   'P 1'
#
loop_
_entity.id
_entity.type
_entity.pdbx_description
1 polymer ?
#
loop_
_entity_poly.entity_id
_entity_poly.type
_entity_poly.pdbx_seq_one_letter_code
_entity_poly.pdbx_strand_id
1 'polypeptide(L)'
;MEAEELVDLPEKTHKPLERRIGVSMAVFAALLAISTLMGHRLHTEEVVLQTKTADGWAYYQAKVIRSQMYTADAGLAMLQGDNGVSLAGDWATKAGQERKDADGIQHDTQQLERETEAAAQRATLSDASEVFLEIAIVLCSIALMTGSAR
;
A
#
# COMPACT_ATOMS: atom_id res chain seq x y z
N MET A 1 -51.45 10.73 47.13
CA MET A 1 -50.46 11.59 46.46
C MET A 1 -49.04 11.00 46.55
N GLU A 2 -48.86 9.67 46.63
CA GLU A 2 -47.56 9.06 46.95
C GLU A 2 -47.26 7.77 46.14
N ALA A 3 -47.93 7.58 44.99
CA ALA A 3 -47.69 6.42 44.10
C ALA A 3 -47.10 6.82 42.73
N GLU A 4 -47.12 8.12 42.41
CA GLU A 4 -46.66 8.65 41.12
C GLU A 4 -45.17 9.04 41.15
N GLU A 5 -44.57 9.19 42.33
CA GLU A 5 -43.18 9.67 42.48
C GLU A 5 -42.12 8.55 42.44
N LEU A 6 -42.54 7.28 42.50
CA LEU A 6 -41.63 6.12 42.46
C LEU A 6 -41.28 5.65 41.04
N VAL A 7 -41.97 6.17 40.01
CA VAL A 7 -41.75 5.79 38.60
C VAL A 7 -40.65 6.63 37.94
N ASP A 8 -40.31 7.81 38.49
CA ASP A 8 -39.46 8.82 37.82
C ASP A 8 -37.99 8.87 38.28
N LEU A 9 -37.58 7.99 39.22
CA LEU A 9 -36.22 7.92 39.72
C LEU A 9 -35.22 7.10 38.87
N PRO A 10 -35.59 6.03 38.13
CA PRO A 10 -34.62 5.30 37.32
C PRO A 10 -34.22 6.07 36.03
N GLU A 11 -35.09 6.93 35.49
CA GLU A 11 -34.88 7.56 34.17
C GLU A 11 -33.75 8.62 34.14
N LYS A 12 -33.41 9.22 35.29
CA LYS A 12 -32.34 10.24 35.37
C LYS A 12 -30.94 9.64 35.47
N THR A 13 -30.82 8.37 35.89
CA THR A 13 -29.54 7.75 36.22
C THR A 13 -28.81 7.19 34.98
N HIS A 14 -29.56 6.79 33.94
CA HIS A 14 -29.02 6.24 32.69
C HIS A 14 -28.60 7.30 31.66
N LYS A 15 -29.32 8.43 31.60
CA LYS A 15 -29.02 9.58 30.72
C LYS A 15 -27.57 10.09 30.76
N PRO A 16 -26.89 10.22 31.92
CA PRO A 16 -25.49 10.69 31.95
C PRO A 16 -24.49 9.66 31.41
N LEU A 17 -24.74 8.35 31.59
CA LEU A 17 -23.85 7.29 31.09
C LEU A 17 -23.99 7.14 29.57
N GLU A 18 -25.22 7.10 29.06
CA GLU A 18 -25.50 7.05 27.62
C GLU A 18 -24.92 8.27 26.90
N ARG A 19 -25.05 9.47 27.49
CA ARG A 19 -24.45 10.69 26.95
C ARG A 19 -22.92 10.61 26.89
N ARG A 20 -22.26 10.00 27.89
CA ARG A 20 -20.80 9.79 27.88
C ARG A 20 -20.39 8.82 26.76
N ILE A 21 -21.11 7.71 26.59
CA ILE A 21 -20.84 6.71 25.55
C ILE A 21 -21.08 7.30 24.16
N GLY A 22 -22.15 8.07 23.96
CA GLY A 22 -22.44 8.76 22.71
C GLY A 22 -21.36 9.78 22.34
N VAL A 23 -20.85 10.54 23.31
CA VAL A 23 -19.72 11.47 23.07
C VAL A 23 -18.44 10.70 22.72
N SER A 24 -18.11 9.62 23.43
CA SER A 24 -16.93 8.80 23.06
C SER A 24 -17.07 8.16 21.68
N MET A 25 -18.26 7.69 21.32
CA MET A 25 -18.55 7.15 19.99
C MET A 25 -18.35 8.21 18.90
N ALA A 26 -18.80 9.45 19.12
CA ALA A 26 -18.57 10.55 18.20
C ALA A 26 -17.08 10.90 18.05
N VAL A 27 -16.32 10.85 19.15
CA VAL A 27 -14.85 11.04 19.10
C VAL A 27 -14.18 9.92 18.31
N PHE A 28 -14.54 8.65 18.55
CA PHE A 28 -14.01 7.53 17.76
C PHE A 28 -14.37 7.63 16.29
N ALA A 29 -15.60 8.06 15.95
CA ALA A 29 -16.01 8.27 14.57
C ALA A 29 -15.21 9.40 13.88
N ALA A 30 -14.91 10.49 14.59
CA ALA A 30 -14.04 11.55 14.07
C ALA A 30 -12.61 11.06 13.83
N LEU A 31 -12.05 10.29 14.77
CA LEU A 31 -10.73 9.68 14.61
C LEU A 31 -10.71 8.64 13.48
N LEU A 32 -11.77 7.86 13.32
CA LEU A 32 -11.93 6.89 12.24
C LEU A 32 -11.88 7.60 10.89
N ALA A 33 -12.67 8.66 10.71
CA ALA A 33 -12.67 9.44 9.47
C ALA A 33 -11.28 9.99 9.10
N ILE A 34 -10.50 10.43 10.11
CA ILE A 34 -9.11 10.89 9.91
C ILE A 34 -8.20 9.70 9.52
N SER A 35 -8.31 8.57 10.22
CA SER A 35 -7.55 7.35 9.94
C SER A 35 -7.82 6.85 8.53
N THR A 36 -9.10 6.75 8.13
CA THR A 36 -9.51 6.31 6.78
C THR A 36 -8.96 7.22 5.69
N LEU A 37 -8.99 8.56 5.87
CA LEU A 37 -8.42 9.49 4.90
C LEU A 37 -6.90 9.35 4.77
N MET A 38 -6.21 9.14 5.90
CA MET A 38 -4.76 8.90 5.91
C MET A 38 -4.41 7.57 5.24
N GLY A 39 -5.14 6.50 5.59
CA GLY A 39 -5.00 5.17 4.98
C GLY A 39 -5.16 5.22 3.48
N HIS A 40 -6.19 5.90 2.96
CA HIS A 40 -6.38 6.08 1.51
C HIS A 40 -5.18 6.73 0.82
N ARG A 41 -4.56 7.74 1.44
CA ARG A 41 -3.37 8.40 0.88
C ARG A 41 -2.17 7.45 0.86
N LEU A 42 -1.95 6.71 1.94
CA LEU A 42 -0.86 5.73 2.03
C LEU A 42 -1.04 4.59 1.03
N HIS A 43 -2.25 4.04 0.89
CA HIS A 43 -2.57 3.04 -0.13
C HIS A 43 -2.33 3.57 -1.55
N THR A 44 -2.71 4.82 -1.83
CA THR A 44 -2.44 5.44 -3.15
C THR A 44 -0.94 5.57 -3.41
N GLU A 45 -0.18 6.01 -2.41
CA GLU A 45 1.27 6.16 -2.50
C GLU A 45 1.96 4.79 -2.68
N GLU A 46 1.54 3.78 -1.94
CA GLU A 46 2.02 2.40 -2.07
C GLU A 46 1.77 1.87 -3.48
N VAL A 47 0.56 2.02 -4.03
CA VAL A 47 0.24 1.57 -5.39
C VAL A 47 1.10 2.27 -6.44
N VAL A 48 1.30 3.59 -6.30
CA VAL A 48 2.17 4.35 -7.20
C VAL A 48 3.61 3.84 -7.12
N LEU A 49 4.10 3.56 -5.92
CA LEU A 49 5.47 3.10 -5.71
C LEU A 49 5.68 1.66 -6.21
N GLN A 50 4.74 0.76 -5.93
CA GLN A 50 4.70 -0.59 -6.50
C GLN A 50 4.67 -0.55 -8.03
N THR A 51 3.89 0.35 -8.63
CA THR A 51 3.82 0.51 -10.09
C THR A 51 5.18 0.93 -10.65
N LYS A 52 5.83 1.92 -10.04
CA LYS A 52 7.17 2.36 -10.47
C LYS A 52 8.21 1.24 -10.34
N THR A 53 8.16 0.44 -9.27
CA THR A 53 9.03 -0.72 -9.08
C THR A 53 8.78 -1.79 -10.15
N ALA A 54 7.51 -2.06 -10.47
CA ALA A 54 7.15 -2.98 -11.55
C ALA A 54 7.64 -2.48 -12.92
N ASP A 55 7.48 -1.19 -13.21
CA ASP A 55 7.99 -0.56 -14.44
C ASP A 55 9.52 -0.64 -14.53
N GLY A 56 10.22 -0.43 -13.42
CA GLY A 56 11.68 -0.58 -13.32
C GLY A 56 12.13 -1.99 -13.69
N TRP A 57 11.47 -3.01 -13.13
CA TRP A 57 11.75 -4.41 -13.46
C TRP A 57 11.39 -4.76 -14.92
N ALA A 58 10.30 -4.22 -15.44
CA ALA A 58 9.92 -4.40 -16.85
C ALA A 58 10.97 -3.76 -17.78
N TYR A 59 11.46 -2.58 -17.45
CA TYR A 59 12.50 -1.89 -18.22
C TYR A 59 13.83 -2.62 -18.17
N TYR A 60 14.23 -3.12 -16.99
CA TYR A 60 15.39 -4.02 -16.83
C TYR A 60 15.25 -5.25 -17.74
N GLN A 61 14.12 -5.94 -17.70
CA GLN A 61 13.88 -7.14 -18.53
C GLN A 61 13.96 -6.80 -20.02
N ALA A 62 13.39 -5.68 -20.45
CA ALA A 62 13.47 -5.23 -21.85
C ALA A 62 14.92 -4.99 -22.29
N LYS A 63 15.76 -4.41 -21.43
CA LYS A 63 17.20 -4.20 -21.67
C LYS A 63 17.96 -5.52 -21.75
N VAL A 64 17.69 -6.45 -20.85
CA VAL A 64 18.29 -7.80 -20.88
C VAL A 64 17.91 -8.54 -22.16
N ILE A 65 16.64 -8.52 -22.55
CA ILE A 65 16.17 -9.14 -23.80
C ILE A 65 16.89 -8.52 -25.00
N ARG A 66 17.02 -7.19 -25.06
CA ARG A 66 17.73 -6.51 -26.15
C ARG A 66 19.21 -6.88 -26.20
N SER A 67 19.87 -6.99 -25.05
CA SER A 67 21.25 -7.49 -24.97
C SER A 67 21.37 -8.92 -25.52
N GLN A 68 20.43 -9.81 -25.17
CA GLN A 68 20.38 -11.17 -25.69
C GLN A 68 20.12 -11.21 -27.20
N MET A 69 19.22 -10.36 -27.71
CA MET A 69 18.97 -10.22 -29.15
C MET A 69 20.24 -9.81 -29.90
N TYR A 70 20.96 -8.78 -29.44
CA TYR A 70 22.22 -8.37 -30.08
C TYR A 70 23.30 -9.45 -29.97
N THR A 71 23.32 -10.22 -28.89
CA THR A 71 24.23 -11.37 -28.76
C THR A 71 23.89 -12.45 -29.80
N ALA A 72 22.61 -12.73 -30.01
CA ALA A 72 22.16 -13.66 -31.04
C ALA A 72 22.49 -13.16 -32.46
N ASP A 73 22.23 -11.87 -32.74
CA ASP A 73 22.54 -11.22 -34.01
C ASP A 73 24.05 -11.23 -34.32
N ALA A 74 24.88 -11.04 -33.29
CA ALA A 74 26.34 -11.17 -33.42
C ALA A 74 26.72 -12.61 -33.84
N GLY A 75 26.10 -13.62 -33.23
CA GLY A 75 26.29 -15.02 -33.60
C GLY A 75 25.86 -15.31 -35.04
N LEU A 76 24.73 -14.77 -35.48
CA LEU A 76 24.27 -14.89 -36.87
C LEU A 76 25.21 -14.18 -37.86
N ALA A 77 25.74 -13.01 -37.51
CA ALA A 77 26.71 -12.30 -38.34
C ALA A 77 28.00 -13.11 -38.53
N MET A 78 28.48 -13.80 -37.48
CA MET A 78 29.66 -14.67 -37.60
C MET A 78 29.48 -15.82 -38.61
N LEU A 79 28.25 -16.29 -38.84
CA LEU A 79 27.96 -17.32 -39.84
C LEU A 79 28.12 -16.84 -41.29
N GLN A 80 28.23 -15.53 -41.52
CA GLN A 80 28.44 -14.95 -42.86
C GLN A 80 29.92 -14.99 -43.31
N GLY A 81 30.82 -15.59 -42.52
CA GLY A 81 32.24 -15.68 -42.81
C GLY A 81 33.00 -14.37 -42.53
N ASP A 82 34.15 -14.17 -43.16
CA ASP A 82 35.06 -13.04 -42.88
C ASP A 82 34.39 -11.66 -43.01
N ASN A 83 33.40 -11.53 -43.89
CA ASN A 83 32.63 -10.29 -44.08
C ASN A 83 31.73 -9.93 -42.89
N GLY A 84 31.37 -10.91 -42.05
CA GLY A 84 30.48 -10.75 -40.91
C GLY A 84 31.18 -10.43 -39.58
N VAL A 85 32.51 -10.53 -39.53
CA VAL A 85 33.30 -10.38 -38.28
C VAL A 85 33.18 -8.97 -37.70
N SER A 86 33.26 -7.94 -38.54
CA SER A 86 33.11 -6.54 -38.08
C SER A 86 31.71 -6.30 -37.53
N LEU A 87 30.68 -6.77 -38.23
CA LEU A 87 29.29 -6.62 -37.83
C LEU A 87 28.99 -7.35 -36.51
N ALA A 88 29.56 -8.55 -36.33
CA ALA A 88 29.46 -9.30 -35.09
C ALA A 88 30.09 -8.54 -33.90
N GLY A 89 31.24 -7.88 -34.12
CA GLY A 89 31.90 -7.04 -33.10
C GLY A 89 31.05 -5.83 -32.69
N ASP A 90 30.39 -5.18 -33.64
CA ASP A 90 29.49 -4.04 -33.38
C ASP A 90 28.28 -4.48 -32.54
N TRP A 91 27.64 -5.60 -32.91
CA TRP A 91 26.51 -6.15 -32.16
C TRP A 91 26.92 -6.62 -30.76
N ALA A 92 28.08 -7.27 -30.61
CA ALA A 92 28.60 -7.66 -29.31
C ALA A 92 28.86 -6.45 -28.39
N THR A 93 29.36 -5.34 -28.96
CA THR A 93 29.56 -4.09 -28.22
C THR A 93 28.23 -3.51 -27.74
N LYS A 94 27.21 -3.46 -28.61
CA LYS A 94 25.85 -3.01 -28.26
C LYS A 94 25.21 -3.91 -27.20
N ALA A 95 25.39 -5.23 -27.30
CA ALA A 95 24.91 -6.17 -26.29
C ALA A 95 25.51 -5.89 -24.91
N GLY A 96 26.81 -5.60 -24.86
CA GLY A 96 27.51 -5.23 -23.62
C GLY A 96 27.06 -3.89 -23.05
N GLN A 97 26.75 -2.89 -23.89
CA GLN A 97 26.20 -1.60 -23.47
C GLN A 97 24.81 -1.77 -22.85
N GLU A 98 23.89 -2.46 -23.54
CA GLU A 98 22.54 -2.72 -23.02
C GLU A 98 22.57 -3.51 -21.71
N ARG A 99 23.56 -4.42 -21.55
CA ARG A 99 23.74 -5.15 -20.29
C ARG A 99 24.21 -4.24 -19.14
N LYS A 100 25.18 -3.35 -19.40
CA LYS A 100 25.64 -2.39 -18.39
C LYS A 100 24.53 -1.43 -17.97
N ASP A 101 23.74 -0.95 -18.93
CA ASP A 101 22.56 -0.13 -18.64
C ASP A 101 21.55 -0.90 -17.77
N ALA A 102 21.31 -2.18 -18.09
CA ALA A 102 20.43 -3.04 -17.31
C ALA A 102 20.89 -3.18 -15.85
N ASP A 103 22.19 -3.38 -15.61
CA ASP A 103 22.74 -3.52 -14.26
C ASP A 103 22.54 -2.23 -13.43
N GLY A 104 22.62 -1.05 -14.06
CA GLY A 104 22.28 0.24 -13.43
C GLY A 104 20.80 0.33 -13.05
N ILE A 105 19.91 -0.01 -13.97
CA ILE A 105 18.46 -0.02 -13.72
C ILE A 105 18.09 -1.01 -12.62
N GLN A 106 18.77 -2.16 -12.56
CA GLN A 106 18.55 -3.15 -11.51
C GLN A 106 18.85 -2.56 -10.12
N HIS A 107 19.97 -1.86 -9.97
CA HIS A 107 20.34 -1.24 -8.71
C HIS A 107 19.31 -0.19 -8.26
N ASP A 108 18.90 0.69 -9.17
CA ASP A 108 17.90 1.73 -8.88
C ASP A 108 16.54 1.13 -8.54
N THR A 109 16.14 0.07 -9.26
CA THR A 109 14.88 -0.64 -9.01
C THR A 109 14.90 -1.35 -7.66
N GLN A 110 16.03 -1.95 -7.26
CA GLN A 110 16.18 -2.56 -5.93
C GLN A 110 16.11 -1.54 -4.80
N GLN A 111 16.63 -0.32 -5.02
CA GLN A 111 16.46 0.75 -4.04
C GLN A 111 14.99 1.14 -3.91
N LEU A 112 14.29 1.28 -5.04
CA LEU A 112 12.88 1.61 -5.06
C LEU A 112 12.02 0.52 -4.39
N GLU A 113 12.38 -0.74 -4.55
CA GLU A 113 11.73 -1.87 -3.90
C GLU A 113 11.82 -1.79 -2.37
N ARG A 114 12.99 -1.41 -1.83
CA ARG A 114 13.15 -1.17 -0.37
C ARG A 114 12.30 0.00 0.12
N GLU A 115 12.23 1.07 -0.66
CA GLU A 115 11.35 2.21 -0.34
C GLU A 115 9.87 1.79 -0.36
N THR A 116 9.50 0.90 -1.29
CA THR A 116 8.16 0.31 -1.40
C THR A 116 7.79 -0.48 -0.15
N GLU A 117 8.67 -1.37 0.30
CA GLU A 117 8.46 -2.17 1.51
C GLU A 117 8.32 -1.28 2.76
N ALA A 118 9.15 -0.25 2.89
CA ALA A 118 9.08 0.68 4.01
C ALA A 118 7.76 1.48 4.02
N ALA A 119 7.25 1.86 2.85
CA ALA A 119 5.96 2.53 2.72
C ALA A 119 4.79 1.59 3.09
N ALA A 120 4.82 0.34 2.59
CA ALA A 120 3.80 -0.67 2.89
C ALA A 120 3.69 -0.96 4.40
N GLN A 121 4.83 -1.05 5.11
CA GLN A 121 4.83 -1.22 6.57
C GLN A 121 4.12 -0.08 7.31
N ARG A 122 4.25 1.17 6.82
CA ARG A 122 3.56 2.33 7.40
C ARG A 122 2.06 2.30 7.11
N ALA A 123 1.66 1.84 5.93
CA ALA A 123 0.25 1.65 5.59
C ALA A 123 -0.43 0.64 6.53
N THR A 124 0.25 -0.46 6.85
CA THR A 124 -0.28 -1.50 7.76
C THR A 124 -0.66 -0.97 9.15
N LEU A 125 0.08 0.02 9.68
CA LEU A 125 -0.27 0.64 10.97
C LEU A 125 -1.56 1.45 10.89
N SER A 126 -1.83 2.09 9.74
CA SER A 126 -3.06 2.86 9.53
C SER A 126 -4.27 1.95 9.36
N ASP A 127 -4.10 0.81 8.69
CA ASP A 127 -5.13 -0.22 8.59
C ASP A 127 -5.48 -0.79 9.98
N ALA A 128 -4.46 -1.02 10.82
CA ALA A 128 -4.67 -1.50 12.19
C ALA A 128 -5.43 -0.48 13.07
N SER A 129 -5.13 0.82 12.94
CA SER A 129 -5.86 1.86 13.68
C SER A 129 -7.32 1.99 13.24
N GLU A 130 -7.58 1.83 11.94
CA GLU A 130 -8.94 1.84 11.39
C GLU A 130 -9.78 0.71 11.99
N VAL A 131 -9.29 -0.54 11.92
CA VAL A 131 -9.99 -1.70 12.48
C VAL A 131 -10.24 -1.55 13.99
N PHE A 132 -9.27 -1.04 14.75
CA PHE A 132 -9.45 -0.83 16.19
C PHE A 132 -10.54 0.20 16.50
N LEU A 133 -10.62 1.29 15.74
CA LEU A 133 -11.63 2.34 15.92
C LEU A 133 -13.02 1.83 15.53
N GLU A 134 -13.15 1.04 14.47
CA GLU A 134 -14.41 0.38 14.12
C GLU A 134 -14.91 -0.53 15.24
N ILE A 135 -14.04 -1.37 15.80
CA ILE A 135 -14.38 -2.23 16.94
C ILE A 135 -14.86 -1.38 18.13
N ALA A 136 -14.18 -0.28 18.44
CA ALA A 136 -14.58 0.62 19.53
C ALA A 136 -15.98 1.23 19.30
N ILE A 137 -16.30 1.63 18.06
CA ILE A 137 -17.61 2.15 17.68
C ILE A 137 -18.69 1.07 17.79
N VAL A 138 -18.42 -0.16 17.33
CA VAL A 138 -19.33 -1.30 17.48
C VAL A 138 -19.61 -1.59 18.95
N LEU A 139 -18.59 -1.60 19.80
CA LEU A 139 -18.75 -1.78 21.25
C LEU A 139 -19.56 -0.66 21.90
N CYS A 140 -19.32 0.60 21.52
CA CYS A 140 -20.14 1.73 21.98
C CYS A 140 -21.61 1.57 21.56
N SER A 141 -21.84 1.08 20.34
CA SER A 141 -23.20 0.86 19.81
C SER A 141 -23.93 -0.24 20.57
N ILE A 142 -23.25 -1.36 20.85
CA ILE A 142 -23.79 -2.44 21.68
C ILE A 142 -24.09 -1.94 23.10
N ALA A 143 -23.19 -1.15 23.68
CA ALA A 143 -23.37 -0.58 25.02
C ALA A 143 -24.56 0.37 25.12
N LEU A 144 -24.76 1.22 24.12
CA LEU A 144 -25.95 2.09 24.03
C LEU A 144 -27.24 1.26 23.88
N MET A 145 -27.23 0.23 23.03
CA MET A 145 -28.39 -0.64 22.82
C MET A 145 -28.74 -1.45 24.08
N THR A 146 -27.75 -1.98 24.78
CA THR A 146 -27.97 -2.75 26.03
C THR A 146 -28.30 -1.86 27.23
N GLY A 147 -27.80 -0.63 27.27
CA GLY A 147 -28.20 0.38 28.25
C GLY A 147 -29.62 0.90 28.04
N SER A 148 -30.02 1.09 26.78
CA SER A 148 -31.35 1.55 26.37
C SER A 148 -32.44 0.47 26.42
N ALA A 149 -32.07 -0.82 26.45
CA ALA A 149 -33.00 -1.95 26.45
C ALA A 149 -33.39 -2.44 27.86
N ARG A 150 -32.96 -1.76 28.93
CA ARG A 150 -33.36 -2.00 30.31
C ARG A 150 -34.17 -0.82 30.83
#